data_AF-A0A7W2HJC5-F1
#
_entry.id   AF-A0A7W2HJC5-F1
#
_cell.length_a   1.000
_cell.length_b   1.000
_cell.length_c   1.000
_cell.angle_alpha   90.00
_cell.angle_beta   90.00
_cell.angle_gamma   90.00
#
_symmetry.space_group_name_H-M   'P 1'
#
loop_
_entity.id
_entity.type
_entity.pdbx_description
1 polymer ?
#
loop_
_entity_poly.entity_id
_entity_poly.type
_entity_poly.pdbx_seq_one_letter_code
_entity_poly.pdbx_strand_id
1 'polypeptide(L)'
;MGYITRVTGEFGITPPLTWTEIKSSPFEPVGRGAYCAIDIDLALRVEETSVDTEEGTLVRRTASALVMPYIDEYRARDLIEQVQRCLDLFPGHTFTGRLECEGEENTDLWRVVIRDGRAVRIEPRIVWPDEEATSA
;
A
#
# COMPACT_ATOMS: atom_id res chain seq x y z
N MET A 1 -13.26 16.06 14.14
CA MET A 1 -11.99 15.60 14.73
C MET A 1 -11.26 14.81 13.67
N GLY A 2 -10.10 15.30 13.25
CA GLY A 2 -9.19 14.50 12.42
C GLY A 2 -8.42 13.57 13.34
N TYR A 3 -8.21 12.33 12.91
CA TYR A 3 -7.30 11.39 13.54
C TYR A 3 -6.16 11.16 12.55
N ILE A 4 -4.92 11.22 13.02
CA ILE A 4 -3.73 10.99 12.19
C ILE A 4 -3.34 9.52 12.33
N THR A 5 -3.15 8.83 11.20
CA THR A 5 -2.59 7.47 11.18
C THR A 5 -1.23 7.50 10.51
N ARG A 6 -0.20 7.03 11.21
CA ARG A 6 1.12 6.77 10.62
C ARG A 6 1.07 5.41 9.94
N VAL A 7 1.42 5.38 8.65
CA VAL A 7 1.46 4.15 7.86
C VAL A 7 2.87 3.93 7.32
N THR A 8 3.40 2.71 7.48
CA THR A 8 4.70 2.31 6.93
C THR A 8 4.61 0.95 6.24
N GLY A 9 5.56 0.64 5.37
CA GLY A 9 5.59 -0.61 4.61
C GLY A 9 5.11 -0.46 3.17
N GLU A 10 5.04 -1.59 2.47
CA GLU A 10 4.64 -1.67 1.07
C GLU A 10 4.12 -3.08 0.74
N PHE A 11 3.42 -3.19 -0.40
CA PHE A 11 3.14 -4.47 -1.04
C PHE A 11 3.93 -4.57 -2.35
N GLY A 12 4.87 -5.51 -2.42
CA GLY A 12 5.51 -5.88 -3.68
C GLY A 12 4.54 -6.59 -4.62
N ILE A 13 4.70 -6.39 -5.92
CA ILE A 13 3.81 -6.90 -6.98
C ILE A 13 4.62 -7.83 -7.88
N THR A 14 4.16 -9.08 -8.01
CA THR A 14 4.81 -10.09 -8.87
C THR A 14 3.78 -10.84 -9.73
N PRO A 15 3.92 -10.86 -11.07
CA PRO A 15 4.90 -10.08 -11.85
C PRO A 15 4.65 -8.56 -11.70
N PRO A 16 5.61 -7.67 -12.06
CA PRO A 16 5.37 -6.23 -12.07
C PRO A 16 4.24 -5.85 -13.04
N LEU A 17 3.46 -4.82 -12.70
CA LEU A 17 2.44 -4.26 -13.59
C LEU A 17 3.11 -3.57 -14.77
N THR A 18 2.51 -3.70 -15.94
CA THR A 18 2.94 -3.04 -17.18
C THR A 18 2.34 -1.64 -17.30
N TRP A 19 2.95 -0.79 -18.14
CA TRP A 19 2.41 0.54 -18.41
C TRP A 19 0.96 0.53 -18.89
N THR A 20 0.55 -0.47 -19.68
CA THR A 20 -0.82 -0.59 -20.18
C THR A 20 -1.83 -0.79 -19.05
N GLU A 21 -1.44 -1.50 -17.99
CA GLU A 21 -2.27 -1.72 -16.80
C GLU A 21 -2.31 -0.47 -15.91
N ILE A 22 -1.21 0.29 -15.86
CA ILE A 22 -1.05 1.41 -14.91
C ILE A 22 -1.71 2.71 -15.40
N LYS A 23 -1.52 3.08 -16.68
CA LYS A 23 -1.73 4.44 -17.27
C LYS A 23 -3.15 5.02 -17.23
N SER A 24 -4.09 4.32 -16.61
CA SER A 24 -5.49 4.75 -16.44
C SER A 24 -6.07 4.25 -15.13
N SER A 25 -5.20 3.72 -14.25
CA SER A 25 -5.61 3.23 -12.95
C SER A 25 -5.73 4.39 -11.96
N PRO A 26 -6.63 4.32 -10.97
CA PRO A 26 -6.72 5.32 -9.89
C PRO A 26 -5.44 5.43 -9.04
N PHE A 27 -4.58 4.42 -9.12
CA PHE A 27 -3.33 4.30 -8.38
C PHE A 27 -2.12 4.77 -9.20
N GLU A 28 -2.33 5.29 -10.42
CA GLU A 28 -1.28 5.92 -11.20
C GLU A 28 -0.76 7.15 -10.42
N PRO A 29 0.56 7.29 -10.23
CA PRO A 29 1.12 8.46 -9.57
C PRO A 29 0.91 9.71 -10.42
N VAL A 30 0.22 10.70 -9.86
CA VAL A 30 0.00 12.03 -10.41
C VAL A 30 1.21 12.93 -10.09
N GLY A 31 2.00 13.25 -11.12
CA GLY A 31 3.14 14.18 -11.01
C GLY A 31 4.41 13.58 -10.39
N ARG A 32 5.44 14.43 -10.19
CA ARG A 32 6.69 14.05 -9.52
C ARG A 32 6.47 14.00 -8.00
N GLY A 33 6.06 12.86 -7.48
CA GLY A 33 5.95 12.67 -6.03
C GLY A 33 5.06 11.54 -5.54
N ALA A 34 4.61 10.64 -6.42
CA ALA A 34 3.69 9.56 -6.08
C ALA A 34 2.35 10.04 -5.47
N TYR A 35 1.93 11.28 -5.71
CA TYR A 35 0.60 11.75 -5.28
C TYR A 35 -0.47 10.97 -6.05
N CYS A 36 -1.52 10.51 -5.37
CA CYS A 36 -2.64 9.83 -6.00
C CYS A 36 -3.82 10.79 -6.23
N ALA A 37 -4.84 10.34 -6.96
CA ALA A 37 -6.06 11.10 -7.16
C ALA A 37 -6.67 11.52 -5.82
N ILE A 38 -7.43 12.63 -5.82
CA ILE A 38 -8.25 13.05 -4.68
C ILE A 38 -9.08 11.82 -4.26
N ASP A 39 -8.94 11.38 -3.00
CA ASP A 39 -9.60 10.22 -2.37
C ASP A 39 -8.89 8.84 -2.46
N ILE A 40 -7.64 8.78 -2.90
CA ILE A 40 -6.81 7.58 -2.75
C ILE A 40 -5.58 7.93 -1.90
N ASP A 41 -5.23 7.09 -0.94
CA ASP A 41 -4.05 7.22 -0.06
C ASP A 41 -2.86 6.37 -0.56
N LEU A 42 -3.06 5.49 -1.53
CA LEU A 42 -2.07 4.55 -2.06
C LEU A 42 -1.66 4.90 -3.49
N ALA A 43 -0.39 4.69 -3.82
CA ALA A 43 0.12 4.87 -5.18
C ALA A 43 0.98 3.67 -5.64
N LEU A 44 1.00 3.45 -6.95
CA LEU A 44 1.93 2.50 -7.56
C LEU A 44 3.32 3.13 -7.67
N ARG A 45 4.34 2.42 -7.18
CA ARG A 45 5.75 2.78 -7.40
C ARG A 45 6.13 2.43 -8.83
N VAL A 46 6.02 3.41 -9.73
CA VAL A 46 6.40 3.28 -11.13
C VAL A 46 7.89 3.54 -11.30
N GLU A 47 8.57 2.59 -11.92
CA GLU A 47 9.98 2.67 -12.31
C GLU A 47 10.06 2.86 -13.83
N GLU A 48 10.91 3.78 -14.28
CA GLU A 48 11.23 3.97 -15.69
C GLU A 48 12.60 3.36 -15.99
N THR A 49 12.66 2.52 -17.02
CA THR A 49 13.91 1.99 -17.56
C THR A 49 14.02 2.42 -19.02
N SER A 50 15.07 3.18 -19.34
CA SER A 50 15.41 3.53 -20.71
C SER A 50 16.41 2.52 -21.25
N VAL A 51 16.12 1.94 -22.42
CA VAL A 51 16.99 1.03 -23.14
C VAL A 51 17.30 1.66 -24.49
N ASP A 52 18.58 1.92 -24.75
CA ASP A 52 18.99 2.40 -26.07
C ASP A 52 18.94 1.26 -27.07
N THR A 53 18.23 1.48 -28.18
CA THR A 53 18.10 0.55 -29.29
C THR A 53 18.61 1.21 -30.57
N GLU A 54 18.85 0.44 -31.63
CA GLU A 54 19.31 0.97 -32.92
C GLU A 54 18.32 1.98 -33.56
N GLU A 55 17.03 1.91 -33.17
CA GLU A 55 15.98 2.81 -33.65
C GLU A 55 15.76 4.04 -32.75
N GLY A 56 16.44 4.11 -31.59
CA GLY A 56 16.31 5.16 -30.60
C GLY A 56 16.13 4.64 -29.16
N THR A 57 15.94 5.55 -28.21
CA THR A 57 15.75 5.19 -26.80
C THR A 57 14.33 4.71 -26.54
N LEU A 58 14.18 3.46 -26.12
CA LEU A 58 12.92 2.87 -25.69
C LEU A 58 12.73 3.06 -24.18
N VAL A 59 11.65 3.72 -23.78
CA VAL A 59 11.30 3.89 -22.36
C VAL A 59 10.26 2.86 -21.96
N ARG A 60 10.61 2.01 -20.99
CA ARG A 60 9.70 1.03 -20.38
C ARG A 60 9.31 1.50 -18.98
N ARG A 61 8.01 1.46 -18.69
CA ARG A 61 7.45 1.75 -17.36
C ARG A 61 6.83 0.50 -16.76
N THR A 62 7.16 0.20 -15.52
CA THR A 62 6.56 -0.90 -14.76
C THR A 62 6.33 -0.49 -13.31
N ALA A 63 5.33 -1.07 -12.64
CA ALA A 63 5.14 -0.90 -11.21
C ALA A 63 5.42 -2.20 -10.46
N SER A 64 6.38 -2.13 -9.54
CA SER A 64 6.85 -3.27 -8.74
C SER A 64 6.27 -3.28 -7.33
N ALA A 65 5.61 -2.21 -6.89
CA ALA A 65 5.04 -2.09 -5.56
C ALA A 65 3.84 -1.15 -5.49
N LEU A 66 2.98 -1.38 -4.50
CA LEU A 66 1.95 -0.48 -3.98
C LEU A 66 2.45 0.12 -2.66
N VAL A 67 2.50 1.45 -2.60
CA VAL A 67 3.14 2.21 -1.51
C VAL A 67 2.25 3.34 -1.00
N MET A 68 2.54 3.83 0.21
CA MET A 68 2.01 5.11 0.67
C MET A 68 2.85 6.26 0.09
N PRO A 69 2.27 7.28 -0.56
CA PRO A 69 2.96 8.50 -0.98
C PRO A 69 3.49 9.25 0.22
N TYR A 70 4.71 9.79 0.19
CA TYR A 70 5.26 10.53 1.33
C TYR A 70 4.47 11.83 1.60
N ILE A 71 3.49 11.75 2.50
CA ILE A 71 2.71 12.88 3.01
C ILE A 71 2.70 12.86 4.55
N ASP A 72 2.53 14.04 5.15
CA ASP A 72 2.67 14.23 6.60
C ASP A 72 1.52 13.60 7.40
N GLU A 73 0.32 13.51 6.81
CA GLU A 73 -0.88 13.04 7.51
C GLU A 73 -1.77 12.21 6.57
N TYR A 74 -2.08 10.96 6.94
CA TYR A 74 -3.04 10.13 6.22
C TYR A 74 -4.38 10.08 6.93
N ARG A 75 -5.45 10.10 6.14
CA ARG A 75 -6.79 9.75 6.60
C ARG A 75 -7.05 8.30 6.22
N ALA A 76 -6.35 7.37 6.88
CA ALA A 76 -6.35 5.93 6.58
C ALA A 76 -7.68 5.20 6.84
N ARG A 77 -8.83 5.90 6.77
CA ARG A 77 -10.17 5.35 6.99
C ARG A 77 -10.47 4.22 6.01
N ASP A 78 -10.16 4.46 4.74
CA ASP A 78 -10.55 3.58 3.64
C ASP A 78 -9.38 2.73 3.16
N LEU A 79 -8.28 2.68 3.92
CA LEU A 79 -7.02 2.05 3.49
C LEU A 79 -7.21 0.59 3.08
N ILE A 80 -7.96 -0.19 3.86
CA ILE A 80 -8.22 -1.62 3.56
C ILE A 80 -9.05 -1.74 2.29
N GLU A 81 -10.06 -0.90 2.12
CA GLU A 81 -10.92 -0.89 0.93
C GLU A 81 -10.13 -0.50 -0.31
N GLN A 82 -9.23 0.47 -0.21
CA GLN A 82 -8.34 0.86 -1.29
C GLN A 82 -7.33 -0.24 -1.64
N VAL A 83 -6.73 -0.92 -0.65
CA VAL A 83 -5.90 -2.10 -0.92
C VAL A 83 -6.71 -3.16 -1.65
N GLN A 84 -7.90 -3.51 -1.17
CA GLN A 84 -8.76 -4.51 -1.83
C GLN A 84 -9.11 -4.09 -3.25
N ARG A 85 -9.47 -2.82 -3.48
CA ARG A 85 -9.74 -2.27 -4.80
C ARG A 85 -8.53 -2.39 -5.74
N CYS A 86 -7.31 -2.22 -5.24
CA CYS A 86 -6.09 -2.44 -6.01
C CYS A 86 -5.93 -3.90 -6.41
N LEU A 87 -6.15 -4.84 -5.47
CA LEU A 87 -6.08 -6.28 -5.77
C LEU A 87 -7.11 -6.70 -6.82
N ASP A 88 -8.33 -6.20 -6.71
CA ASP A 88 -9.42 -6.50 -7.64
C ASP A 88 -9.18 -5.91 -9.04
N LEU A 89 -8.48 -4.77 -9.12
CA LEU A 89 -8.17 -4.09 -10.37
C LEU A 89 -7.07 -4.78 -11.18
N PHE A 90 -6.16 -5.47 -10.51
CA PHE A 90 -4.99 -6.10 -11.13
C PHE A 90 -4.99 -7.63 -10.97
N PRO A 91 -6.00 -8.32 -11.53
CA PRO A 91 -6.05 -9.78 -11.46
C PRO A 91 -4.86 -10.39 -12.22
N GLY A 92 -4.28 -11.46 -11.67
CA GLY A 92 -3.09 -12.12 -12.24
C GLY A 92 -1.76 -11.68 -11.64
N HIS A 93 -1.79 -10.69 -10.75
CA HIS A 93 -0.63 -10.24 -9.99
C HIS A 93 -0.74 -10.69 -8.53
N THR A 94 0.37 -11.16 -7.98
CA THR A 94 0.48 -11.50 -6.56
C THR A 94 1.05 -10.31 -5.83
N PHE A 95 0.33 -9.88 -4.79
CA PHE A 95 0.75 -8.80 -3.91
C PHE A 95 1.23 -9.40 -2.59
N THR A 96 2.47 -9.08 -2.20
CA THR A 96 3.10 -9.62 -0.98
C THR A 96 3.69 -8.50 -0.15
N GLY A 97 3.52 -8.56 1.17
CA GLY A 97 4.03 -7.53 2.07
C GLY A 97 3.00 -7.20 3.14
N ARG A 98 3.11 -5.99 3.68
CA ARG A 98 2.21 -5.49 4.73
C ARG A 98 2.34 -3.98 4.87
N LEU A 99 1.27 -3.38 5.35
CA LEU A 99 1.31 -2.03 5.92
C LEU A 99 1.21 -2.17 7.44
N GLU A 100 2.08 -1.47 8.16
CA GLU A 100 1.99 -1.28 9.61
C GLU A 100 1.36 0.09 9.85
N CYS A 101 0.34 0.15 10.70
CA CYS A 101 -0.47 1.32 10.97
C CYS A 101 -0.50 1.61 12.47
N GLU A 102 -0.30 2.88 12.81
CA GLU A 102 -0.28 3.40 14.18
C GLU A 102 -1.18 4.64 14.25
N GLY A 103 -2.23 4.58 15.05
CA GLY A 103 -3.07 5.72 15.37
C GLY A 103 -2.49 6.58 16.49
N GLU A 104 -3.31 7.44 17.08
CA GLU A 104 -2.87 8.42 18.09
C GLU A 104 -2.68 7.81 19.49
N GLU A 105 -3.37 6.70 19.77
CA GLU A 105 -3.24 5.98 21.03
C GLU A 105 -2.30 4.79 20.88
N ASN A 106 -1.50 4.50 21.92
CA ASN A 106 -0.53 3.40 21.92
C ASN A 106 -1.14 2.01 21.64
N THR A 107 -2.45 1.86 21.83
CA THR A 107 -3.21 0.63 21.56
C THR A 107 -3.80 0.57 20.15
N ASP A 108 -3.81 1.68 19.40
CA ASP A 108 -4.31 1.74 18.01
C ASP A 108 -3.21 1.29 17.03
N LEU A 109 -2.69 0.10 17.27
CA LEU A 109 -1.77 -0.58 16.38
C LEU A 109 -2.55 -1.58 15.56
N TRP A 110 -2.32 -1.58 14.25
CA TRP A 110 -2.90 -2.58 13.36
C TRP A 110 -2.05 -2.73 12.11
N ARG A 111 -2.29 -3.79 11.36
CA ARG A 111 -1.60 -4.02 10.10
C ARG A 111 -2.58 -4.44 9.01
N VAL A 112 -2.28 -4.03 7.79
CA VAL A 112 -2.91 -4.59 6.60
C VAL A 112 -2.01 -5.67 6.05
N VAL A 113 -2.55 -6.87 5.86
CA VAL A 113 -1.89 -7.96 5.16
C VAL A 113 -2.75 -8.45 4.02
N ILE A 114 -2.15 -9.21 3.11
CA ILE A 114 -2.88 -9.89 2.05
C ILE A 114 -2.89 -11.39 2.37
N ARG A 115 -4.07 -11.96 2.48
CA ARG A 115 -4.29 -13.40 2.69
C ARG A 115 -5.31 -13.89 1.68
N ASP A 116 -4.95 -14.91 0.92
CA ASP A 116 -5.83 -15.54 -0.07
C ASP A 116 -6.46 -14.52 -1.05
N GLY A 117 -5.65 -13.55 -1.51
CA GLY A 117 -6.08 -12.49 -2.42
C GLY A 117 -6.98 -11.41 -1.79
N ARG A 118 -7.10 -11.38 -0.46
CA ARG A 118 -7.91 -10.41 0.28
C ARG A 118 -7.05 -9.53 1.18
N ALA A 119 -7.37 -8.24 1.22
CA ALA A 119 -6.84 -7.32 2.21
C ALA A 119 -7.48 -7.62 3.57
N VAL A 120 -6.65 -7.83 4.59
CA VAL A 120 -7.09 -8.22 5.94
C VAL A 120 -6.45 -7.29 6.96
N ARG A 121 -7.28 -6.73 7.84
CA ARG A 121 -6.84 -6.03 9.06
C ARG A 121 -6.49 -7.04 10.13
N ILE A 122 -5.32 -6.88 10.74
CA ILE A 122 -4.92 -7.63 11.93
C ILE A 122 -4.60 -6.64 13.03
N GLU A 123 -5.19 -6.85 14.19
CA GLU A 123 -4.90 -6.10 15.41
C GLU A 123 -4.06 -6.97 16.34
N PRO A 124 -2.98 -6.43 16.94
CA PRO A 124 -2.22 -7.14 17.94
C PRO A 124 -3.02 -7.21 19.24
N ARG A 125 -2.85 -8.31 19.99
CA ARG A 125 -3.29 -8.39 21.37
C ARG A 125 -2.11 -8.02 22.27
N ILE A 126 -2.21 -6.88 22.95
CA ILE A 126 -1.21 -6.44 23.94
C ILE A 126 -1.60 -7.06 25.29
N VAL A 127 -0.67 -7.76 25.93
CA VAL A 127 -0.86 -8.39 27.24
C VAL A 127 0.25 -7.91 28.17
N TRP A 128 -0.13 -7.39 29.34
CA TRP A 128 0.82 -7.03 30.39
C TRP A 128 1.09 -8.26 31.26
N PRO A 129 2.36 -8.59 31.53
CA PRO A 129 2.72 -9.84 32.20
C PRO A 129 2.18 -9.99 33.63
N ASP A 130 1.79 -8.89 34.30
CA ASP A 130 1.33 -8.92 35.68
C ASP A 130 -0.17 -9.20 35.85
N GLU A 131 -0.96 -9.26 34.76
CA GLU A 131 -2.41 -9.50 34.81
C GLU A 131 -2.81 -10.99 34.78
N GLU A 132 -1.88 -11.93 34.52
CA GLU A 132 -2.18 -13.37 34.50
C GLU A 132 -2.15 -14.06 35.87
N ALA A 133 -1.89 -13.34 36.97
CA ALA A 133 -1.81 -13.91 38.31
C ALA A 133 -3.03 -13.58 39.20
N THR A 134 -4.27 -13.75 38.70
CA THR A 134 -5.43 -13.89 39.59
C THR A 134 -6.45 -14.87 39.02
N SER A 135 -6.05 -16.14 38.99
CA SER A 135 -7.01 -17.26 39.06
C SER A 135 -6.80 -17.93 40.42
N ALA A 136 -7.58 -17.51 41.42
CA ALA A 136 -7.75 -18.18 42.70
C ALA A 136 -9.24 -18.35 42.96
#